data_AF-A0A9D3Z946-F1
#
_entry.id   AF-A0A9D3Z946-F1
#
_cell.length_a   1.000
_cell.length_b   1.000
_cell.length_c   1.000
_cell.angle_alpha   90.00
_cell.angle_beta   90.00
_cell.angle_gamma   90.00
#
_symmetry.space_group_name_H-M   'P 1'
#
loop_
_entity.id
_entity.type
_entity.pdbx_description
1 polymer ?
#
loop_
_entity_poly.entity_id
_entity_poly.type
_entity_poly.pdbx_seq_one_letter_code
_entity_poly.pdbx_strand_id
1 'polypeptide(L)'
;MVDSGSLRIDDPVHLECLRFCFIPLLQHDLNSFTHLWNSHRIRQQRHVEAPNGIPTVMYFQPEAYGTRDFLFRISCELETIDRIQERYFVKKPQFGCKDDFIPVLKHVCEMQQEQLPTPESIESATFLFLALTEILDGY
;
A
#
# COMPACT_ATOMS: atom_id res chain seq x y z
N MET A 1 -18.03 11.27 -3.69
CA MET A 1 -16.89 12.12 -4.10
C MET A 1 -17.01 12.52 -5.56
N VAL A 2 -17.01 11.58 -6.52
CA VAL A 2 -17.26 11.92 -7.94
C VAL A 2 -18.72 12.33 -8.17
N ASP A 3 -19.66 11.49 -7.73
CA ASP A 3 -21.11 11.74 -7.91
C ASP A 3 -21.62 12.94 -7.09
N SER A 4 -20.86 13.37 -6.08
CA SER A 4 -21.13 14.55 -5.25
C SER A 4 -20.48 15.82 -5.80
N GLY A 5 -19.75 15.75 -6.93
CA GLY A 5 -19.03 16.88 -7.54
C GLY A 5 -17.78 17.33 -6.77
N SER A 6 -17.36 16.59 -5.74
CA SER A 6 -16.29 16.96 -4.82
C SER A 6 -14.90 16.49 -5.28
N LEU A 7 -14.82 15.63 -6.29
CA LEU A 7 -13.57 15.12 -6.87
C LEU A 7 -13.54 15.41 -8.37
N ARG A 8 -12.53 16.16 -8.82
CA ARG A 8 -12.24 16.41 -10.25
C ARG A 8 -11.18 15.41 -10.73
N ILE A 9 -11.60 14.36 -11.44
CA ILE A 9 -10.70 13.27 -11.89
C ILE A 9 -9.74 13.76 -12.97
N ASP A 10 -10.13 14.77 -13.74
CA ASP A 10 -9.32 15.44 -14.75
C ASP A 10 -8.27 16.40 -14.16
N ASP A 11 -8.38 16.74 -12.87
CA ASP A 11 -7.39 17.57 -12.19
C ASP A 11 -6.28 16.72 -11.55
N PRO A 12 -5.02 16.87 -11.99
CA PRO A 12 -3.90 16.14 -11.41
C PRO A 12 -3.68 16.44 -9.92
N VAL A 13 -3.94 17.66 -9.44
CA VAL A 13 -3.80 18.03 -8.02
C VAL A 13 -4.82 17.28 -7.18
N HIS A 14 -6.08 17.22 -7.63
CA HIS A 14 -7.12 16.44 -6.96
C HIS A 14 -6.76 14.96 -6.90
N LEU A 15 -6.20 14.39 -7.97
CA LEU A 15 -5.72 13.01 -7.97
C LEU A 15 -4.55 12.78 -7.00
N GLU A 16 -3.61 13.72 -6.87
CA GLU A 16 -2.52 13.60 -5.90
C GLU A 16 -3.02 13.73 -4.45
N CYS A 17 -3.98 14.64 -4.17
CA CYS A 17 -4.67 14.71 -2.87
C CYS A 17 -5.40 13.39 -2.56
N LEU A 18 -6.13 12.83 -3.53
CA LEU A 18 -6.82 11.56 -3.39
C LEU A 18 -5.84 10.44 -3.06
N ARG A 19 -4.71 10.37 -3.78
CA ARG A 19 -3.68 9.37 -3.53
C ARG A 19 -3.10 9.50 -2.13
N PHE A 20 -2.71 10.71 -1.75
CA PHE A 20 -2.16 11.01 -0.43
C PHE A 20 -3.11 10.55 0.70
N CYS A 21 -4.40 10.82 0.57
CA CYS A 21 -5.38 10.51 1.61
C CYS A 21 -5.74 9.02 1.69
N PHE A 22 -5.83 8.30 0.56
CA PHE A 22 -6.44 6.97 0.53
C PHE A 22 -5.46 5.82 0.28
N ILE A 23 -4.32 6.05 -0.39
CA ILE A 23 -3.36 4.97 -0.68
C ILE A 23 -2.73 4.38 0.60
N PRO A 24 -2.36 5.17 1.63
CA PRO A 24 -1.86 4.61 2.89
C PRO A 24 -2.86 3.65 3.55
N LEU A 25 -4.15 4.00 3.56
CA LEU A 25 -5.23 3.16 4.09
C LEU A 25 -5.38 1.86 3.28
N LEU A 26 -5.45 1.97 1.96
CA LEU A 26 -5.55 0.81 1.09
C LEU A 26 -4.34 -0.12 1.27
N GLN A 27 -3.13 0.44 1.38
CA GLN A 27 -1.92 -0.34 1.59
C GLN A 27 -1.92 -1.04 2.95
N HIS A 28 -2.42 -0.39 4.00
CA HIS A 28 -2.63 -1.00 5.31
C HIS A 28 -3.58 -2.20 5.24
N ASP A 29 -4.72 -2.05 4.55
CA ASP A 29 -5.71 -3.11 4.41
C ASP A 29 -5.18 -4.29 3.58
N LEU A 30 -4.44 -4.01 2.50
CA LEU A 30 -3.79 -5.04 1.68
C LEU A 30 -2.71 -5.80 2.46
N ASN A 31 -1.93 -5.10 3.30
CA ASN A 31 -0.95 -5.73 4.17
C ASN A 31 -1.64 -6.64 5.20
N SER A 32 -2.70 -6.13 5.83
CA SER A 32 -3.49 -6.88 6.81
C SER A 32 -4.12 -8.13 6.19
N PHE A 33 -4.69 -8.00 4.98
CA PHE A 33 -5.23 -9.12 4.23
C PHE A 33 -4.13 -10.15 3.91
N THR A 34 -2.97 -9.71 3.47
CA THR A 34 -1.83 -10.59 3.17
C THR A 34 -1.39 -11.36 4.42
N HIS A 35 -1.29 -10.70 5.57
CA HIS A 35 -0.97 -11.35 6.83
C HIS A 35 -2.02 -12.38 7.25
N LEU A 36 -3.30 -12.01 7.19
CA LEU A 36 -4.42 -12.89 7.52
C LEU A 36 -4.43 -14.12 6.60
N TRP A 37 -4.35 -13.88 5.30
CA TRP A 37 -4.37 -14.92 4.28
C TRP A 37 -3.17 -15.85 4.38
N ASN A 38 -1.97 -15.34 4.65
CA ASN A 38 -0.81 -16.21 4.76
C ASN A 38 -0.77 -17.00 6.08
N SER A 39 -1.49 -16.53 7.10
CA SER A 39 -1.52 -17.14 8.44
C SER A 39 -2.72 -18.06 8.68
N HIS A 40 -3.77 -17.98 7.85
CA HIS A 40 -4.93 -18.84 8.01
C HIS A 40 -4.62 -20.29 7.65
N ARG A 41 -5.37 -21.23 8.23
CA ARG A 41 -5.25 -22.65 7.91
C ARG A 41 -6.22 -23.04 6.80
N ILE A 42 -5.67 -23.40 5.64
CA ILE A 42 -6.41 -24.00 4.53
C ILE A 42 -6.81 -25.43 4.92
N ARG A 43 -8.11 -25.72 4.84
CA ARG A 43 -8.66 -27.03 5.19
C ARG A 43 -8.38 -28.06 4.09
N GLN A 44 -7.99 -29.27 4.50
CA GLN A 44 -7.86 -30.40 3.59
C GLN A 44 -9.22 -30.81 2.99
N GLN A 45 -9.26 -31.03 1.68
CA GLN A 45 -10.42 -31.53 0.95
C GLN A 45 -10.25 -33.01 0.63
N ARG A 46 -11.31 -33.83 0.77
CA ARG A 46 -11.21 -35.30 0.71
C ARG A 46 -10.91 -35.89 -0.67
N HIS A 47 -11.18 -35.14 -1.74
CA HIS A 47 -11.10 -35.63 -3.13
C HIS A 47 -10.33 -34.68 -4.05
N VAL A 48 -9.50 -33.81 -3.46
CA VAL A 48 -8.69 -32.85 -4.21
C VAL A 48 -7.27 -32.96 -3.70
N GLU A 49 -6.34 -33.18 -4.61
CA GLU A 49 -4.91 -33.12 -4.33
C GLU A 49 -4.47 -31.64 -4.38
N ALA A 50 -4.84 -30.90 -3.34
CA ALA A 50 -4.52 -29.49 -3.18
C ALA A 50 -3.71 -29.27 -1.89
N PRO A 51 -2.78 -28.29 -1.88
CA PRO A 51 -2.06 -27.91 -0.67
C PRO A 51 -3.03 -27.54 0.46
N ASN A 52 -2.77 -28.07 1.65
CA ASN A 52 -3.53 -27.76 2.85
C ASN A 52 -2.57 -27.47 4.02
N GLY A 53 -2.97 -26.61 4.94
CA GLY A 53 -2.08 -26.12 6.00
C GLY A 53 -2.05 -24.61 6.08
N ILE A 54 -1.06 -24.09 6.78
CA ILE A 54 -0.85 -22.64 6.94
C ILE A 54 0.21 -22.19 5.91
N PRO A 55 -0.11 -21.32 4.94
CA PRO A 55 0.80 -20.91 3.86
C PRO A 55 2.19 -20.49 4.35
N THR A 56 2.26 -19.62 5.37
CA THR A 56 3.54 -19.19 5.97
C THR A 56 4.36 -20.38 6.47
N VAL A 57 3.74 -21.33 7.18
CA VAL A 57 4.46 -22.50 7.70
C VAL A 57 4.86 -23.44 6.57
N MET A 58 3.99 -23.65 5.58
CA MET A 58 4.32 -24.46 4.39
C MET A 58 5.52 -23.89 3.63
N TYR A 59 5.65 -22.56 3.57
CA TYR A 59 6.77 -21.88 2.92
C TYR A 59 8.08 -21.98 3.72
N PHE A 60 8.04 -21.69 5.03
CA PHE A 60 9.25 -21.62 5.85
C PHE A 60 9.69 -22.97 6.46
N GLN A 61 8.77 -23.94 6.57
CA GLN A 61 8.98 -25.25 7.19
C GLN A 61 8.25 -26.35 6.40
N PRO A 62 8.61 -26.56 5.12
CA PRO A 62 7.94 -27.54 4.26
C PRO A 62 8.00 -28.98 4.81
N GLU A 63 9.01 -29.32 5.61
CA GLU A 63 9.20 -30.63 6.24
C GLU A 63 8.08 -30.97 7.23
N ALA A 64 7.48 -29.95 7.87
CA ALA A 64 6.34 -30.12 8.78
C ALA A 64 5.09 -30.68 8.06
N TYR A 65 5.05 -30.58 6.73
CA TYR A 65 3.99 -31.09 5.88
C TYR A 65 4.44 -32.29 5.04
N GLY A 66 5.58 -32.91 5.37
CA GLY A 66 6.12 -34.05 4.62
C GLY A 66 6.67 -33.69 3.25
N THR A 67 6.98 -32.40 3.04
CA THR A 67 7.58 -31.89 1.79
C THR A 67 9.00 -31.38 2.04
N ARG A 68 9.59 -30.68 1.09
CA ARG A 68 10.95 -30.11 1.18
C ARG A 68 10.97 -28.71 0.57
N ASP A 69 12.04 -27.97 0.83
CA ASP A 69 12.28 -26.68 0.18
C ASP A 69 12.48 -26.86 -1.35
N PHE A 70 11.68 -26.14 -2.14
CA PHE A 70 11.77 -26.08 -3.60
C PHE A 70 12.21 -24.69 -4.10
N LEU A 71 12.60 -23.78 -3.22
CA LEU A 71 13.04 -22.43 -3.58
C LEU A 71 14.32 -22.48 -4.41
N PHE A 72 14.33 -21.71 -5.49
CA PHE A 72 15.55 -21.46 -6.26
C PHE A 72 16.32 -20.31 -5.62
N ARG A 73 17.45 -20.60 -4.97
CA ARG A 73 18.30 -19.58 -4.38
C ARG A 73 19.08 -18.87 -5.48
N ILE A 74 18.84 -17.57 -5.62
CA ILE A 74 19.61 -16.73 -6.52
C ILE A 74 20.98 -16.49 -5.87
N SER A 75 22.06 -16.72 -6.62
CA SER A 75 23.44 -16.61 -6.13
C SER A 75 23.98 -15.17 -6.09
N CYS A 76 23.14 -14.17 -6.34
CA CYS A 76 23.57 -12.78 -6.36
C CYS A 76 23.52 -12.16 -4.96
N GLU A 77 24.40 -11.20 -4.71
CA GLU A 77 24.43 -10.44 -3.47
C GLU A 77 23.17 -9.57 -3.33
N LEU A 78 22.77 -9.26 -2.09
CA LEU A 78 21.63 -8.38 -1.82
C LEU A 78 21.77 -7.03 -2.51
N GLU A 79 22.98 -6.48 -2.56
CA GLU A 79 23.27 -5.23 -3.28
C GLU A 79 22.94 -5.32 -4.78
N THR A 80 23.11 -6.49 -5.40
CA THR A 80 22.71 -6.70 -6.81
C THR A 80 21.20 -6.62 -6.95
N ILE A 81 20.45 -7.17 -6.00
CA ILE A 81 18.98 -7.09 -5.98
C ILE A 81 18.54 -5.63 -5.79
N ASP A 82 19.16 -4.90 -4.87
CA ASP A 82 18.87 -3.48 -4.64
C ASP A 82 19.15 -2.65 -5.89
N ARG A 83 20.28 -2.86 -6.58
CA ARG A 83 20.61 -2.19 -7.84
C ARG A 83 19.64 -2.52 -8.97
N ILE A 84 19.17 -3.78 -9.06
CA ILE A 84 18.12 -4.17 -10.01
C ILE A 84 16.82 -3.43 -9.65
N GLN A 85 16.48 -3.35 -8.37
CA GLN A 85 15.32 -2.62 -7.90
C GLN A 85 15.39 -1.14 -8.30
N GLU A 86 16.50 -0.46 -8.00
CA GLU A 86 16.71 0.95 -8.37
C GLU A 86 16.67 1.19 -9.88
N ARG A 87 17.22 0.26 -10.67
CA ARG A 87 17.33 0.42 -12.13
C ARG A 87 16.02 0.13 -12.86
N TYR A 88 15.27 -0.86 -12.42
CA TYR A 88 14.13 -1.39 -13.17
C TYR A 88 12.78 -1.14 -12.51
N PHE A 89 12.74 -0.77 -11.24
CA PHE A 89 11.49 -0.50 -10.53
C PHE A 89 11.29 0.99 -10.32
N VAL A 90 10.06 1.43 -10.55
CA VAL A 90 9.63 2.75 -10.11
C VAL A 90 9.45 2.69 -8.61
N LYS A 91 10.21 3.53 -7.88
CA LYS A 91 10.05 3.67 -6.43
C LYS A 91 8.59 3.97 -6.12
N LYS A 92 7.96 3.11 -5.32
CA LYS A 92 6.58 3.35 -4.88
C LYS A 92 6.59 4.56 -3.95
N PRO A 93 5.83 5.62 -4.25
CA PRO A 93 5.77 6.78 -3.38
C PRO A 93 5.22 6.38 -2.01
N GLN A 94 5.81 6.92 -0.94
CA GLN A 94 5.48 6.58 0.45
C GLN A 94 3.99 6.80 0.75
N PHE A 95 3.41 7.88 0.23
CA PHE A 95 2.02 8.26 0.46
C PHE A 95 1.13 8.01 -0.77
N GLY A 96 1.63 7.26 -1.77
CA GLY A 96 0.89 7.03 -3.01
C GLY A 96 0.86 8.21 -3.99
N CYS A 97 1.06 9.44 -3.53
CA CYS A 97 1.20 10.63 -4.36
C CYS A 97 2.65 10.86 -4.78
N LYS A 98 2.89 11.65 -5.83
CA LYS A 98 4.25 11.93 -6.30
C LYS A 98 5.12 12.61 -5.21
N ASP A 99 6.42 12.32 -5.23
CA ASP A 99 7.37 12.85 -4.24
C ASP A 99 7.47 14.38 -4.29
N ASP A 100 7.28 15.00 -5.46
CA ASP A 100 7.27 16.45 -5.67
C ASP A 100 5.99 17.14 -5.18
N PHE A 101 4.93 16.38 -4.90
CA PHE A 101 3.71 16.89 -4.28
C PHE A 101 3.82 17.00 -2.76
N ILE A 102 4.70 16.23 -2.13
CA ILE A 102 4.89 16.25 -0.66
C ILE A 102 5.29 17.63 -0.11
N PRO A 103 6.20 18.40 -0.74
CA PRO A 103 6.49 19.77 -0.31
C PRO A 103 5.27 20.69 -0.33
N VAL A 104 4.38 20.54 -1.32
CA VAL A 104 3.13 21.32 -1.42
C VAL A 104 2.24 21.01 -0.21
N LEU A 105 2.04 19.73 0.08
CA LEU A 105 1.24 19.30 1.23
C LEU A 105 1.83 19.78 2.57
N LYS A 106 3.15 19.67 2.73
CA LYS A 106 3.85 20.18 3.92
C LYS A 106 3.63 21.67 4.09
N HIS A 107 3.75 22.45 3.02
CA HIS A 107 3.51 23.88 3.07
C HIS A 107 2.07 24.21 3.47
N VAL A 108 1.09 23.51 2.91
CA VAL A 108 -0.33 23.67 3.28
C VAL A 108 -0.54 23.38 4.77
N CYS A 109 0.02 22.29 5.31
CA CYS A 109 -0.07 21.95 6.72
C CYS A 109 0.63 22.98 7.63
N GLU A 110 1.83 23.44 7.24
CA GLU A 110 2.58 24.48 7.96
C GLU A 110 1.79 25.79 8.08
N MET A 111 1.09 26.19 7.00
CA MET A 111 0.22 27.37 7.00
C MET A 111 -0.95 27.26 7.98
N GLN A 112 -1.42 26.04 8.24
CA GLN A 112 -2.48 25.75 9.23
C GLN A 112 -1.92 25.49 10.64
N GLN A 113 -0.60 25.57 10.84
CA GLN A 113 0.08 25.17 12.09
C GLN A 113 -0.16 23.70 12.49
N GLU A 114 -0.45 22.84 11.51
CA GLU A 114 -0.66 21.41 11.71
C GLU A 114 0.51 20.58 11.18
N GLN A 115 0.70 19.40 11.74
CA GLN A 115 1.60 18.41 11.15
C GLN A 115 0.90 17.69 10.00
N LEU A 116 1.68 17.16 9.06
CA LEU A 116 1.16 16.37 7.96
C LEU A 116 0.33 15.17 8.51
N PRO A 117 -1.00 15.19 8.37
CA PRO A 117 -1.84 14.18 9.00
C PRO A 117 -1.73 12.85 8.23
N THR A 118 -1.73 11.76 8.98
CA THR A 118 -1.85 10.41 8.41
C THR A 118 -3.26 9.91 8.70
N PRO A 119 -4.13 9.76 7.69
CA PRO A 119 -5.49 9.30 7.92
C PRO A 119 -5.49 7.84 8.39
N GLU A 120 -6.34 7.54 9.36
CA GLU A 120 -6.48 6.20 9.99
C GLU A 120 -7.82 5.52 9.64
N SER A 121 -8.78 6.29 9.13
CA SER A 121 -10.08 5.81 8.69
C SER A 121 -10.53 6.47 7.39
N ILE A 122 -11.49 5.85 6.70
CA ILE A 122 -12.10 6.39 5.48
C ILE A 122 -12.69 7.79 5.72
N GLU A 123 -13.31 8.00 6.89
CA GLU A 123 -13.88 9.28 7.30
C GLU A 123 -12.78 10.34 7.45
N SER A 124 -11.69 10.02 8.15
CA SER A 124 -10.55 10.94 8.32
C SER A 124 -9.87 11.26 6.97
N ALA A 125 -9.72 10.28 6.08
CA ALA A 125 -9.17 10.47 4.74
C ALA A 125 -10.09 11.34 3.87
N THR A 126 -11.40 11.16 3.99
CA THR A 126 -12.39 11.98 3.27
C THR A 126 -12.35 13.42 3.76
N PHE A 127 -12.32 13.64 5.08
CA PHE A 127 -12.20 14.97 5.66
C PHE A 127 -10.91 15.66 5.20
N LEU A 128 -9.79 14.95 5.29
CA LEU A 128 -8.49 15.45 4.85
C LEU A 128 -8.47 15.79 3.36
N PHE A 129 -9.03 14.92 2.52
CA PHE A 129 -9.13 15.18 1.09
C PHE A 129 -9.90 16.46 0.81
N LEU A 130 -11.09 16.62 1.41
CA LEU A 130 -11.93 17.79 1.19
C LEU A 130 -11.23 19.07 1.63
N ALA A 131 -10.59 19.06 2.81
CA ALA A 131 -9.83 20.19 3.32
C ALA A 131 -8.66 20.57 2.39
N LEU A 132 -7.89 19.58 1.91
CA LEU A 132 -6.77 19.84 0.99
C LEU A 132 -7.25 20.41 -0.34
N THR A 133 -8.33 19.88 -0.92
CA THR A 133 -8.87 20.39 -2.19
C THR A 133 -9.48 21.78 -2.05
N GLU A 134 -10.16 22.08 -0.93
CA GLU A 134 -10.72 23.40 -0.67
C GLU A 134 -9.63 24.47 -0.58
N ILE A 135 -8.52 24.15 0.10
CA ILE A 135 -7.38 25.05 0.21
C ILE A 135 -6.73 25.25 -1.16
N LEU A 136 -6.45 24.17 -1.89
CA LEU A 136 -5.71 24.23 -3.16
C LEU A 136 -6.53 24.78 -4.33
N ASP A 137 -7.85 24.62 -4.32
CA ASP A 137 -8.75 25.24 -5.32
C ASP A 137 -8.95 26.74 -5.05
N GLY A 138 -8.67 27.20 -3.82
CA GLY A 138 -8.72 28.61 -3.43
C GLY A 138 -7.49 29.44 -3.83
N TYR A 139 -6.43 28.80 -4.33
CA TYR A 139 -5.20 29.43 -4.85
C TYR A 139 -5.20 29.49 -6.37
#